data_AF-A0A2D5YMY0-F1
#
_entry.id   AF-A0A2D5YMY0-F1
#
_cell.length_a   1.000
_cell.length_b   1.000
_cell.length_c   1.000
_cell.angle_alpha   90.00
_cell.angle_beta   90.00
_cell.angle_gamma   90.00
#
_symmetry.space_group_name_H-M   'P 1'
#
loop_
_entity.id
_entity.type
_entity.pdbx_description
1 polymer ?
#
loop_
_entity_poly.entity_id
_entity_poly.type
_entity_poly.pdbx_seq_one_letter_code
_entity_poly.pdbx_strand_id
1 'polypeptide(L)'
;MSKRKLILSLLMISLAVPATAGSREQAARLFSSLTGAKASREQLDIIEKKIKEGKEREIARDIIDSQNGINTKGMFYNIVLKNLVTPWTTEDGSALEPLNDMSATIIGQVRDEYDRTPDGKIVGPLRFGDLLHDNVVYKAEGQVATALRWESTKNCGSMTVCEDCDTPDNVAGRLKWIDTESSKWVCRLTELSNNDYKNARNSNKLYIPHLDLFIETNLIRHTNAHYAHIDRLGLDLSDPRILKRRTQNVVLHQNDYEIAGILTTRAFGKAYMTDGTNRAPVAFSMKNFFCHEMEQLNDTTIPDYRNRRDVDRSPGGNSSTYKTYCIGCHAGMDAFAGAFAFYDFPDGALIYKHSRVTEKINKNAVFEDGYVVSDDSWINLWNTGKNASFDWGKTTEGYGVKSLGKMWGETDQLNHCMAKQVFEKVCFRKVQSDVEKKSVEELATFFKGSGQNMKRLFIETAVLCMGE
;
A
#
# COMPACT_ATOMS: atom_id res chain seq x y z
N MET A 1 -55.05 62.43 -8.07
CA MET A 1 -54.31 61.70 -7.01
C MET A 1 -54.74 60.24 -7.03
N SER A 2 -53.89 59.38 -7.56
CA SER A 2 -54.10 57.93 -7.76
C SER A 2 -53.67 57.15 -6.52
N LYS A 3 -54.47 56.19 -6.05
CA LYS A 3 -54.02 55.17 -5.09
C LYS A 3 -54.46 53.77 -5.52
N ARG A 4 -53.43 53.03 -5.97
CA ARG A 4 -53.11 51.63 -5.68
C ARG A 4 -54.00 50.54 -6.31
N LYS A 5 -53.54 50.09 -7.48
CA LYS A 5 -53.72 48.73 -7.98
C LYS A 5 -53.01 47.74 -7.04
N LEU A 6 -53.75 46.76 -6.51
CA LEU A 6 -53.20 45.59 -5.83
C LEU A 6 -52.93 44.53 -6.91
N ILE A 7 -51.67 44.31 -7.26
CA ILE A 7 -51.25 43.23 -8.17
C ILE A 7 -50.96 42.01 -7.31
N LEU A 8 -51.69 40.93 -7.60
CA LEU A 8 -51.53 39.60 -7.03
C LEU A 8 -50.31 38.94 -7.68
N SER A 9 -49.13 39.04 -7.07
CA SER A 9 -47.94 38.30 -7.50
C SER A 9 -47.90 36.95 -6.78
N LEU A 10 -48.36 35.91 -7.49
CA LEU A 10 -48.30 34.52 -7.06
C LEU A 10 -46.83 34.06 -7.04
N LEU A 11 -46.30 33.81 -5.85
CA LEU A 11 -44.94 33.33 -5.61
C LEU A 11 -44.85 31.84 -6.01
N MET A 12 -44.33 31.55 -7.21
CA MET A 12 -43.92 30.20 -7.63
C MET A 12 -42.67 29.80 -6.85
N ILE A 13 -42.84 29.17 -5.68
CA ILE A 13 -41.77 28.42 -5.03
C ILE A 13 -41.61 27.12 -5.81
N SER A 14 -40.68 27.11 -6.76
CA SER A 14 -40.24 25.88 -7.41
C SER A 14 -39.53 25.01 -6.37
N LEU A 15 -40.17 23.91 -5.97
CA LEU A 15 -39.49 22.80 -5.29
C LEU A 15 -38.42 22.29 -6.27
N ALA A 16 -37.17 22.66 -6.03
CA ALA A 16 -36.04 22.06 -6.73
C ALA A 16 -35.97 20.60 -6.26
N VAL A 17 -36.52 19.69 -7.05
CA VAL A 17 -36.28 18.26 -6.87
C VAL A 17 -34.79 18.04 -7.15
N PRO A 18 -34.01 17.44 -6.23
CA PRO A 18 -32.63 17.10 -6.54
C PRO A 18 -32.63 16.22 -7.79
N ALA A 19 -31.94 16.66 -8.84
CA ALA A 19 -31.79 15.89 -10.05
C ALA A 19 -30.87 14.70 -9.74
N THR A 20 -31.45 13.54 -9.46
CA THR A 20 -30.71 12.29 -9.31
C THR A 20 -30.17 11.89 -10.68
N ALA A 21 -28.88 11.58 -10.77
CA ALA A 21 -28.27 11.08 -11.99
C ALA A 21 -29.06 9.88 -12.54
N GLY A 22 -29.32 9.86 -13.85
CA GLY A 22 -29.95 8.73 -14.50
C GLY A 22 -29.05 7.49 -14.44
N SER A 23 -29.62 6.32 -14.74
CA SER A 23 -28.88 5.05 -14.69
C SER A 23 -27.64 5.03 -15.59
N ARG A 24 -27.65 5.82 -16.68
CA ARG A 24 -26.51 5.93 -17.60
C ARG A 24 -25.37 6.72 -16.99
N GLU A 25 -25.68 7.85 -16.36
CA GLU A 25 -24.73 8.69 -15.67
C GLU A 25 -24.14 7.95 -14.47
N GLN A 26 -24.97 7.25 -13.71
CA GLN A 26 -24.54 6.37 -12.62
C GLN A 26 -23.60 5.27 -13.11
N ALA A 27 -23.90 4.62 -14.25
CA ALA A 27 -23.03 3.62 -14.85
C ALA A 27 -21.64 4.19 -15.22
N ALA A 28 -21.60 5.39 -15.81
CA ALA A 28 -20.36 6.05 -16.16
C ALA A 28 -19.56 6.46 -14.92
N ARG A 29 -20.24 6.96 -13.89
CA ARG A 29 -19.62 7.33 -12.62
C ARG A 29 -19.03 6.12 -11.91
N LEU A 30 -19.80 5.04 -11.77
CA LEU A 30 -19.36 3.80 -11.13
C LEU A 30 -18.11 3.23 -11.83
N PHE A 31 -18.11 3.16 -13.16
CA PHE A 31 -16.96 2.67 -13.92
C PHE A 31 -15.72 3.56 -13.74
N SER A 32 -15.87 4.88 -13.87
CA SER A 32 -14.74 5.81 -13.78
C SER A 32 -14.15 5.86 -12.37
N SER A 33 -14.97 5.77 -11.32
CA SER A 33 -14.51 5.67 -9.93
C SER A 33 -13.68 4.42 -9.64
N LEU A 34 -13.97 3.30 -10.31
CA LEU A 34 -13.29 2.02 -10.07
C LEU A 34 -12.15 1.73 -11.05
N THR A 35 -12.02 2.49 -12.14
CA THR A 35 -10.98 2.25 -13.16
C THR A 35 -10.09 3.46 -13.45
N GLY A 36 -10.53 4.67 -13.10
CA GLY A 36 -9.90 5.92 -13.56
C GLY A 36 -10.08 6.20 -15.05
N ALA A 37 -10.87 5.39 -15.77
CA ALA A 37 -11.05 5.45 -17.21
C ALA A 37 -12.50 5.76 -17.61
N LYS A 38 -12.70 6.12 -18.87
CA LYS A 38 -14.04 6.27 -19.47
C LYS A 38 -14.50 4.92 -20.05
N ALA A 39 -15.70 4.50 -19.67
CA ALA A 39 -16.31 3.28 -20.21
C ALA A 39 -16.64 3.40 -21.70
N SER A 40 -16.54 2.29 -22.43
CA SER A 40 -17.09 2.16 -23.78
C SER A 40 -18.63 2.16 -23.76
N ARG A 41 -19.26 2.32 -24.93
CA ARG A 41 -20.72 2.26 -25.03
C ARG A 41 -21.26 0.90 -24.58
N GLU A 42 -20.60 -0.17 -24.99
CA GLU A 42 -20.97 -1.56 -24.70
C GLU A 42 -20.82 -1.87 -23.20
N GLN A 43 -19.74 -1.39 -22.57
CA GLN A 43 -19.56 -1.51 -21.12
C GLN A 43 -20.68 -0.78 -20.37
N LEU A 44 -21.01 0.45 -20.78
CA LEU A 44 -22.10 1.21 -20.16
C LEU A 44 -23.46 0.53 -20.32
N ASP A 45 -23.75 -0.09 -21.48
CA ASP A 45 -25.01 -0.81 -21.70
C ASP A 45 -25.17 -1.98 -20.71
N ILE A 46 -24.08 -2.72 -20.44
CA ILE A 46 -24.06 -3.80 -19.44
C ILE A 46 -24.24 -3.24 -18.03
N ILE A 47 -23.52 -2.19 -17.68
CA ILE A 47 -23.53 -1.63 -16.32
C ILE A 47 -24.88 -1.00 -16.00
N GLU A 48 -25.42 -0.20 -16.91
CA GLU A 48 -26.72 0.43 -16.77
C GLU A 48 -27.84 -0.59 -16.56
N LYS A 49 -27.79 -1.72 -17.29
CA LYS A 49 -28.75 -2.81 -17.12
C LYS A 49 -28.71 -3.36 -15.69
N LYS A 50 -27.52 -3.65 -15.15
CA LYS A 50 -27.36 -4.16 -13.78
C LYS A 50 -27.81 -3.15 -12.73
N ILE A 51 -27.57 -1.86 -12.95
CA ILE A 51 -28.07 -0.79 -12.07
C ILE A 51 -29.61 -0.78 -12.06
N LYS A 52 -30.27 -0.87 -13.21
CA LYS A 52 -31.75 -0.97 -13.28
C LYS A 52 -32.31 -2.22 -12.60
N GLU A 53 -31.51 -3.27 -12.44
CA GLU A 53 -31.86 -4.50 -11.73
C GLU A 53 -31.58 -4.45 -10.21
N GLY A 54 -31.02 -3.35 -9.68
CA GLY A 54 -30.61 -3.24 -8.28
C GLY A 54 -29.39 -4.10 -7.93
N LYS A 55 -28.50 -4.33 -8.90
CA LYS A 55 -27.29 -5.17 -8.79
C LYS A 55 -26.00 -4.36 -8.85
N GLU A 56 -26.00 -3.17 -8.26
CA GLU A 56 -24.90 -2.21 -8.34
C GLU A 56 -23.61 -2.75 -7.71
N ARG A 57 -23.74 -3.48 -6.60
CA ARG A 57 -22.61 -4.15 -5.94
C ARG A 57 -22.01 -5.28 -6.77
N GLU A 58 -22.85 -6.04 -7.47
CA GLU A 58 -22.41 -7.14 -8.34
C GLU A 58 -21.62 -6.57 -9.51
N ILE A 59 -22.16 -5.57 -10.21
CA ILE A 59 -21.46 -4.96 -11.35
C ILE A 59 -20.22 -4.17 -10.93
N ALA A 60 -20.21 -3.52 -9.76
CA ALA A 60 -19.01 -2.90 -9.21
C ALA A 60 -17.88 -3.93 -9.02
N ARG A 61 -18.23 -5.13 -8.55
CA ARG A 61 -17.27 -6.24 -8.43
C ARG A 61 -16.78 -6.73 -9.79
N ASP A 62 -17.68 -6.89 -10.75
CA ASP A 62 -17.32 -7.28 -12.13
C ASP A 62 -16.35 -6.27 -12.79
N ILE A 63 -16.51 -4.97 -12.52
CA ILE A 63 -15.59 -3.92 -12.97
C ILE A 63 -14.20 -4.10 -12.35
N ILE A 64 -14.14 -4.32 -11.03
CA ILE A 64 -12.87 -4.52 -10.29
C ILE A 64 -12.14 -5.78 -10.75
N ASP A 65 -12.85 -6.90 -10.83
CA ASP A 65 -12.27 -8.21 -11.13
C ASP A 65 -12.18 -8.50 -12.65
N SER A 66 -12.60 -7.56 -13.50
CA SER A 66 -12.61 -7.66 -14.97
C SER A 66 -13.41 -8.87 -15.50
N GLN A 67 -14.64 -9.05 -15.03
CA GLN A 67 -15.48 -10.23 -15.28
C GLN A 67 -16.77 -9.92 -16.05
N ASN A 68 -17.52 -10.97 -16.41
CA ASN A 68 -18.89 -10.90 -16.92
C ASN A 68 -19.10 -9.94 -18.11
N GLY A 69 -18.12 -9.89 -19.02
CA GLY A 69 -18.16 -9.05 -20.23
C GLY A 69 -17.61 -7.64 -20.03
N ILE A 70 -17.15 -7.28 -18.82
CA ILE A 70 -16.45 -6.02 -18.54
C ILE A 70 -14.94 -6.30 -18.51
N ASN A 71 -14.25 -6.05 -19.63
CA ASN A 71 -12.80 -6.14 -19.67
C ASN A 71 -12.16 -4.82 -19.19
N THR A 72 -11.61 -4.80 -17.98
CA THR A 72 -10.88 -3.65 -17.42
C THR A 72 -9.37 -3.85 -17.37
N LYS A 73 -8.84 -5.03 -17.71
CA LYS A 73 -7.39 -5.33 -17.68
C LYS A 73 -6.70 -4.91 -16.37
N GLY A 74 -7.36 -5.15 -15.23
CA GLY A 74 -6.80 -4.84 -13.91
C GLY A 74 -6.71 -3.36 -13.54
N MET A 75 -7.35 -2.44 -14.27
CA MET A 75 -7.28 -0.99 -14.01
C MET A 75 -7.54 -0.60 -12.56
N PHE A 76 -8.43 -1.30 -11.86
CA PHE A 76 -8.65 -1.08 -10.43
C PHE A 76 -7.35 -1.25 -9.62
N TYR A 77 -6.64 -2.36 -9.81
CA TYR A 77 -5.42 -2.67 -9.05
C TYR A 77 -4.21 -1.86 -9.54
N ASN A 78 -4.04 -1.77 -10.86
CA ASN A 78 -2.91 -1.10 -11.51
C ASN A 78 -2.94 0.44 -11.38
N ILE A 79 -4.13 1.04 -11.28
CA ILE A 79 -4.30 2.49 -11.30
C ILE A 79 -4.94 2.96 -10.00
N VAL A 80 -6.19 2.57 -9.73
CA VAL A 80 -6.96 3.17 -8.63
C VAL A 80 -6.35 2.83 -7.27
N LEU A 81 -6.13 1.54 -7.01
CA LEU A 81 -5.57 1.06 -5.76
C LEU A 81 -4.09 1.41 -5.63
N LYS A 82 -3.28 1.21 -6.69
CA LYS A 82 -1.87 1.64 -6.67
C LYS A 82 -1.73 3.12 -6.31
N ASN A 83 -2.47 4.00 -6.97
CA ASN A 83 -2.42 5.44 -6.69
C ASN A 83 -3.01 5.82 -5.32
N LEU A 84 -3.72 4.92 -4.63
CA LEU A 84 -4.12 5.13 -3.24
C LEU A 84 -2.97 4.78 -2.29
N VAL A 85 -2.29 3.65 -2.52
CA VAL A 85 -1.34 3.07 -1.57
C VAL A 85 0.10 3.53 -1.79
N THR A 86 0.49 3.94 -2.99
CA THR A 86 1.84 4.41 -3.30
C THR A 86 2.30 5.57 -2.42
N PRO A 87 1.47 6.61 -2.14
CA PRO A 87 1.81 7.67 -1.20
C PRO A 87 2.17 7.18 0.21
N TRP A 88 1.66 6.03 0.65
CA TRP A 88 1.98 5.45 1.96
C TRP A 88 3.37 4.81 2.02
N THR A 89 4.07 4.76 0.89
CA THR A 89 5.38 4.13 0.73
C THR A 89 6.50 5.16 0.57
N THR A 90 6.20 6.46 0.75
CA THR A 90 7.14 7.58 0.62
C THR A 90 6.93 8.61 1.74
N GLU A 91 7.93 9.46 1.96
CA GLU A 91 7.81 10.58 2.93
C GLU A 91 7.05 11.79 2.35
N ASP A 92 7.20 12.03 1.04
CA ASP A 92 6.60 13.17 0.34
C ASP A 92 5.13 12.94 -0.08
N GLY A 93 4.61 11.72 0.09
CA GLY A 93 3.27 11.35 -0.34
C GLY A 93 3.08 11.28 -1.86
N SER A 94 4.16 11.12 -2.62
CA SER A 94 4.12 10.99 -4.08
C SER A 94 3.34 9.74 -4.51
N ALA A 95 2.43 9.90 -5.48
CA ALA A 95 1.76 8.79 -6.15
C ALA A 95 2.54 8.28 -7.38
N LEU A 96 3.71 8.85 -7.68
CA LEU A 96 4.49 8.57 -8.89
C LEU A 96 5.57 7.52 -8.69
N GLU A 97 5.73 6.99 -7.47
CA GLU A 97 6.70 5.93 -7.24
C GLU A 97 6.27 4.61 -7.91
N PRO A 98 7.24 3.84 -8.43
CA PRO A 98 6.95 2.50 -8.95
C PRO A 98 6.39 1.58 -7.88
N LEU A 99 5.73 0.51 -8.33
CA LEU A 99 5.35 -0.62 -7.48
C LEU A 99 6.58 -1.11 -6.68
N ASN A 100 6.34 -1.47 -5.43
CA ASN A 100 7.34 -1.95 -4.49
C ASN A 100 6.74 -3.05 -3.60
N ASP A 101 7.56 -3.69 -2.75
CA ASP A 101 7.12 -4.79 -1.90
C ASP A 101 5.99 -4.41 -0.92
N MET A 102 5.95 -3.17 -0.42
CA MET A 102 4.86 -2.68 0.42
C MET A 102 3.55 -2.52 -0.38
N SER A 103 3.58 -1.76 -1.48
CA SER A 103 2.40 -1.53 -2.31
C SER A 103 1.88 -2.82 -2.95
N ALA A 104 2.78 -3.71 -3.39
CA ALA A 104 2.42 -5.04 -3.90
C ALA A 104 1.75 -5.91 -2.83
N THR A 105 2.24 -5.88 -1.59
CA THR A 105 1.64 -6.62 -0.47
C THR A 105 0.23 -6.14 -0.17
N ILE A 106 0.00 -4.82 -0.15
CA ILE A 106 -1.34 -4.26 0.04
C ILE A 106 -2.24 -4.64 -1.15
N ILE A 107 -1.80 -4.41 -2.39
CA ILE A 107 -2.59 -4.68 -3.61
C ILE A 107 -2.98 -6.16 -3.69
N GLY A 108 -2.03 -7.06 -3.45
CA GLY A 108 -2.25 -8.50 -3.50
C GLY A 108 -3.24 -8.97 -2.44
N GLN A 109 -3.17 -8.45 -1.21
CA GLN A 109 -4.14 -8.79 -0.18
C GLN A 109 -5.55 -8.30 -0.52
N VAL A 110 -5.69 -7.08 -1.03
CA VAL A 110 -6.99 -6.54 -1.48
C VAL A 110 -7.58 -7.38 -2.60
N ARG A 111 -6.75 -7.89 -3.51
CA ARG A 111 -7.20 -8.77 -4.60
C ARG A 111 -7.72 -10.11 -4.08
N ASP A 112 -6.98 -10.76 -3.19
CA ASP A 112 -7.26 -12.14 -2.77
C ASP A 112 -8.46 -12.24 -1.81
N GLU A 113 -8.68 -11.21 -0.97
CA GLU A 113 -9.76 -11.06 0.04
C GLU A 113 -9.83 -12.13 1.14
N TYR A 114 -9.36 -13.34 0.87
CA TYR A 114 -9.46 -14.51 1.73
C TYR A 114 -8.17 -15.31 1.66
N ASP A 115 -7.76 -15.82 2.81
CA ASP A 115 -6.70 -16.82 2.85
C ASP A 115 -7.25 -18.15 2.35
N ARG A 116 -6.43 -18.89 1.61
CA ARG A 116 -6.83 -20.13 0.95
C ARG A 116 -5.79 -21.22 1.17
N THR A 117 -6.26 -22.43 1.40
CA THR A 117 -5.43 -23.63 1.35
C THR A 117 -4.92 -23.89 -0.08
N PRO A 118 -3.87 -24.73 -0.25
CA PRO A 118 -3.37 -25.08 -1.59
C PRO A 118 -4.42 -25.70 -2.53
N ASP A 119 -5.45 -26.37 -2.00
CA ASP A 119 -6.61 -26.91 -2.74
C ASP A 119 -7.72 -25.86 -2.98
N GLY A 120 -7.49 -24.59 -2.63
CA GLY A 120 -8.35 -23.46 -2.94
C GLY A 120 -9.48 -23.16 -1.93
N LYS A 121 -9.55 -23.91 -0.82
CA LYS A 121 -10.58 -23.71 0.20
C LYS A 121 -10.30 -22.47 1.02
N ILE A 122 -11.34 -21.69 1.29
CA ILE A 122 -11.24 -20.48 2.11
C ILE A 122 -10.97 -20.89 3.56
N VAL A 123 -9.89 -20.35 4.13
CA VAL A 123 -9.51 -20.50 5.53
C VAL A 123 -10.13 -19.39 6.38
N GLY A 124 -10.09 -18.16 5.90
CA GLY A 124 -10.61 -16.99 6.59
C GLY A 124 -10.46 -15.71 5.78
N PRO A 125 -11.07 -14.59 6.22
CA PRO A 125 -10.89 -13.29 5.58
C PRO A 125 -9.46 -12.77 5.77
N LEU A 126 -8.91 -12.11 4.75
CA LEU A 126 -7.68 -11.32 4.89
C LEU A 126 -8.06 -9.91 5.35
N ARG A 127 -7.90 -9.64 6.64
CA ARG A 127 -8.26 -8.35 7.22
C ARG A 127 -7.18 -7.32 6.94
N PHE A 128 -7.55 -6.12 6.50
CA PHE A 128 -6.55 -5.08 6.21
C PHE A 128 -5.64 -4.78 7.40
N GLY A 129 -6.15 -4.76 8.64
CA GLY A 129 -5.35 -4.54 9.84
C GLY A 129 -4.25 -5.60 10.06
N ASP A 130 -4.45 -6.81 9.53
CA ASP A 130 -3.46 -7.88 9.66
C ASP A 130 -2.18 -7.62 8.85
N LEU A 131 -2.25 -6.76 7.81
CA LEU A 131 -1.07 -6.31 7.07
C LEU A 131 -0.01 -5.65 7.95
N LEU A 132 -0.39 -5.13 9.12
CA LEU A 132 0.52 -4.44 10.03
C LEU A 132 1.36 -5.42 10.88
N HIS A 133 1.03 -6.71 10.93
CA HIS A 133 1.72 -7.66 11.81
C HIS A 133 1.91 -9.07 11.25
N ASP A 134 1.12 -9.48 10.26
CA ASP A 134 1.18 -10.83 9.69
C ASP A 134 2.51 -11.14 9.02
N ASN A 135 2.86 -12.43 9.00
CA ASN A 135 4.04 -12.95 8.30
C ASN A 135 3.76 -13.11 6.79
N VAL A 136 3.46 -11.99 6.11
CA VAL A 136 2.97 -11.99 4.73
C VAL A 136 3.71 -10.98 3.85
N VAL A 137 4.03 -11.39 2.64
CA VAL A 137 4.47 -10.52 1.55
C VAL A 137 3.86 -11.01 0.24
N TYR A 138 3.49 -10.11 -0.66
CA TYR A 138 3.13 -10.50 -2.02
C TYR A 138 4.31 -10.32 -2.95
N LYS A 139 4.94 -11.44 -3.29
CA LYS A 139 6.09 -11.45 -4.18
C LYS A 139 5.63 -11.31 -5.62
N ALA A 140 6.24 -10.38 -6.35
CA ALA A 140 6.12 -10.35 -7.80
C ALA A 140 6.78 -11.61 -8.37
N GLU A 141 5.95 -12.52 -8.83
CA GLU A 141 6.33 -13.78 -9.46
C GLU A 141 5.48 -13.89 -10.70
N GLY A 142 6.02 -14.34 -11.82
CA GLY A 142 5.24 -14.39 -13.05
C GLY A 142 6.13 -14.65 -14.25
N GLN A 143 5.52 -15.18 -15.28
CA GLN A 143 6.18 -15.40 -16.56
C GLN A 143 5.94 -14.16 -17.41
N VAL A 144 6.99 -13.40 -17.67
CA VAL A 144 6.93 -12.28 -18.61
C VAL A 144 7.35 -12.82 -19.97
N ALA A 145 6.55 -12.56 -21.00
CA ALA A 145 7.01 -12.76 -22.37
C ALA A 145 8.05 -11.66 -22.66
N THR A 146 9.33 -12.00 -22.48
CA THR A 146 10.42 -11.07 -22.75
C THR A 146 10.96 -11.34 -24.16
N ALA A 147 10.96 -10.31 -25.01
CA ALA A 147 11.70 -10.37 -26.26
C ALA A 147 13.19 -10.23 -25.95
N LEU A 148 13.98 -11.18 -26.43
CA LEU A 148 15.41 -11.24 -26.19
C LEU A 148 16.15 -10.99 -27.50
N ARG A 149 17.06 -10.01 -27.51
CA ARG A 149 17.92 -9.72 -28.66
C ARG A 149 19.27 -10.40 -28.49
N TRP A 150 19.69 -11.14 -29.52
CA TRP A 150 21.00 -11.80 -29.56
C TRP A 150 22.07 -10.81 -30.03
N GLU A 151 23.06 -10.52 -29.19
CA GLU A 151 24.24 -9.76 -29.61
C GLU A 151 25.40 -10.74 -29.86
N SER A 152 25.79 -10.84 -31.13
CA SER A 152 26.89 -11.70 -31.56
C SER A 152 28.24 -11.03 -31.31
N THR A 153 29.02 -11.55 -30.37
CA THR A 153 30.48 -11.52 -30.46
C THR A 153 30.99 -12.95 -30.51
N LYS A 154 31.61 -13.33 -31.63
CA LYS A 154 32.26 -14.61 -31.94
C LYS A 154 32.25 -15.64 -30.78
N ASN A 155 31.41 -16.66 -30.95
CA ASN A 155 31.37 -17.97 -30.26
C ASN A 155 30.62 -18.13 -28.91
N CYS A 156 30.16 -17.08 -28.23
CA CYS A 156 28.96 -17.12 -27.35
C CYS A 156 28.35 -15.70 -27.33
N GLY A 157 27.03 -15.55 -27.53
CA GLY A 157 26.36 -14.23 -27.53
C GLY A 157 25.85 -13.84 -26.14
N SER A 158 25.67 -12.54 -25.91
CA SER A 158 24.90 -12.02 -24.77
C SER A 158 23.45 -11.80 -25.19
N MET A 159 22.55 -11.96 -24.23
CA MET A 159 21.11 -11.82 -24.46
C MET A 159 20.62 -10.63 -23.67
N THR A 160 20.15 -9.60 -24.36
CA THR A 160 19.65 -8.36 -23.74
C THR A 160 18.13 -8.41 -23.69
N VAL A 161 17.57 -8.12 -22.52
CA VAL A 161 16.13 -7.93 -22.31
C VAL A 161 15.73 -6.63 -22.97
N CYS A 162 14.78 -6.64 -23.89
CA CYS A 162 14.27 -5.44 -24.54
C CYS A 162 12.75 -5.36 -24.51
N GLU A 163 12.21 -4.20 -24.09
CA GLU A 163 10.77 -3.88 -24.08
C GLU A 163 10.20 -3.74 -25.49
N ASP A 164 11.01 -3.25 -26.43
CA ASP A 164 10.73 -3.22 -27.86
C ASP A 164 12.07 -3.35 -28.60
N CYS A 165 12.22 -4.37 -29.44
CA CYS A 165 13.49 -4.62 -30.16
C CYS A 165 13.80 -3.54 -31.21
N ASP A 166 12.88 -2.59 -31.43
CA ASP A 166 12.98 -1.55 -32.44
C ASP A 166 13.32 -0.15 -31.85
N THR A 167 13.53 -0.04 -30.52
CA THR A 167 14.03 1.21 -29.85
C THR A 167 15.21 0.95 -28.90
N PRO A 168 16.21 1.86 -28.79
CA PRO A 168 17.56 1.49 -28.32
C PRO A 168 17.80 1.45 -26.80
N ASP A 169 16.86 1.86 -25.96
CA ASP A 169 17.17 2.08 -24.53
C ASP A 169 16.74 0.89 -23.67
N ASN A 170 17.60 -0.12 -23.52
CA ASN A 170 17.33 -1.25 -22.63
C ASN A 170 18.57 -1.79 -21.88
N VAL A 171 18.33 -2.20 -20.63
CA VAL A 171 19.31 -2.60 -19.60
C VAL A 171 20.00 -3.94 -19.95
N ALA A 172 21.33 -3.94 -19.98
CA ALA A 172 22.13 -5.14 -20.22
C ALA A 172 22.26 -6.01 -18.96
N GLY A 173 21.48 -7.10 -18.87
CA GLY A 173 21.78 -8.20 -17.95
C GLY A 173 22.89 -9.09 -18.54
N ARG A 174 24.07 -9.16 -17.91
CA ARG A 174 25.10 -10.14 -18.28
C ARG A 174 24.81 -11.47 -17.59
N LEU A 175 24.32 -12.46 -18.34
CA LEU A 175 24.33 -13.85 -17.90
C LEU A 175 25.77 -14.37 -17.93
N LYS A 176 26.29 -14.83 -16.79
CA LYS A 176 27.61 -15.45 -16.67
C LYS A 176 27.47 -16.77 -15.93
N TRP A 177 27.92 -17.86 -16.55
CA TRP A 177 28.18 -19.13 -15.86
C TRP A 177 29.67 -19.45 -15.93
N ILE A 178 30.19 -19.99 -14.83
CA ILE A 178 31.53 -20.56 -14.70
C ILE A 178 31.31 -22.07 -14.52
N ASP A 179 31.88 -22.89 -15.40
CA ASP A 179 32.03 -24.33 -15.18
C ASP A 179 33.43 -24.59 -14.62
N THR A 180 33.52 -25.36 -13.54
CA THR A 180 34.73 -25.56 -12.73
C THR A 180 35.60 -26.74 -13.16
N GLU A 181 35.28 -27.55 -14.18
CA GLU A 181 36.04 -28.80 -14.38
C GLU A 181 36.49 -29.19 -15.80
N SER A 182 36.23 -28.42 -16.87
CA SER A 182 36.93 -28.70 -18.13
C SER A 182 37.04 -27.49 -19.05
N SER A 183 38.25 -27.20 -19.54
CA SER A 183 38.60 -26.06 -20.39
C SER A 183 38.02 -26.13 -21.82
N LYS A 184 36.74 -26.49 -21.99
CA LYS A 184 36.02 -26.44 -23.27
C LYS A 184 34.74 -25.61 -23.12
N TRP A 185 34.65 -24.55 -23.93
CA TRP A 185 33.46 -23.71 -24.05
C TRP A 185 32.32 -24.49 -24.70
N VAL A 186 31.26 -24.80 -23.93
CA VAL A 186 30.00 -25.33 -24.45
C VAL A 186 28.89 -24.39 -24.00
N CYS A 187 28.35 -23.55 -24.90
CA CYS A 187 27.18 -22.72 -24.58
C CYS A 187 25.94 -23.64 -24.60
N ARG A 188 25.36 -23.97 -23.43
CA ARG A 188 24.07 -24.70 -23.32
C ARG A 188 23.11 -23.90 -22.44
N LEU A 189 22.02 -23.42 -23.03
CA LEU A 189 20.85 -22.90 -22.31
C LEU A 189 20.07 -24.14 -21.81
N THR A 190 19.92 -24.30 -20.50
CA THR A 190 19.40 -25.55 -19.91
C THR A 190 17.90 -25.79 -20.11
N GLU A 191 17.15 -24.85 -20.69
CA GLU A 191 15.67 -24.92 -20.70
C GLU A 191 15.00 -24.65 -22.07
N LEU A 192 15.75 -24.47 -23.15
CA LEU A 192 15.15 -24.27 -24.49
C LEU A 192 15.22 -25.56 -25.33
N SER A 193 14.14 -25.87 -26.03
CA SER A 193 14.17 -26.95 -27.01
C SER A 193 15.14 -26.60 -28.15
N ASN A 194 15.73 -27.63 -28.80
CA ASN A 194 16.67 -27.44 -29.92
C ASN A 194 16.07 -26.64 -31.10
N ASN A 195 14.73 -26.61 -31.23
CA ASN A 195 14.05 -25.82 -32.25
C ASN A 195 13.97 -24.33 -31.88
N ASP A 196 13.72 -24.00 -30.61
CA ASP A 196 13.64 -22.61 -30.14
C ASP A 196 15.00 -21.91 -30.23
N TYR A 197 16.08 -22.66 -29.95
CA TYR A 197 17.45 -22.18 -30.15
C TYR A 197 17.77 -21.87 -31.63
N LYS A 198 17.35 -22.74 -32.56
CA LYS A 198 17.56 -22.52 -34.00
C LYS A 198 16.74 -21.33 -34.52
N ASN A 199 15.51 -21.16 -34.03
CA ASN A 199 14.65 -20.05 -34.39
C ASN A 199 15.18 -18.71 -33.86
N ALA A 200 15.68 -18.67 -32.62
CA ALA A 200 16.35 -17.50 -32.03
C ALA A 200 17.54 -17.01 -32.86
N ARG A 201 18.41 -17.96 -33.25
CA ARG A 201 19.64 -17.69 -34.00
C ARG A 201 19.37 -17.14 -35.40
N ASN A 202 18.30 -17.58 -36.05
CA ASN A 202 17.99 -17.17 -37.43
C ASN A 202 17.17 -15.88 -37.51
N SER A 203 16.44 -15.51 -36.45
CA SER A 203 15.53 -14.35 -36.44
C SER A 203 16.05 -13.14 -35.67
N ASN A 204 17.20 -13.23 -34.98
CA ASN A 204 17.76 -12.21 -34.06
C ASN A 204 16.83 -11.78 -32.91
N LYS A 205 15.66 -12.41 -32.77
CA LYS A 205 14.66 -12.15 -31.73
C LYS A 205 14.20 -13.51 -31.20
N LEU A 206 14.34 -13.76 -29.90
CA LEU A 206 13.75 -14.94 -29.26
C LEU A 206 12.59 -14.49 -28.39
N TYR A 207 11.39 -14.95 -28.73
CA TYR A 207 10.27 -14.94 -27.81
C TYR A 207 10.39 -16.21 -26.96
N ILE A 208 10.74 -16.05 -25.69
CA ILE A 208 10.60 -17.12 -24.70
C ILE A 208 9.24 -16.91 -24.05
N PRO A 209 8.19 -17.68 -24.41
CA PRO A 209 7.09 -17.83 -23.49
C PRO A 209 7.71 -18.49 -22.25
N HIS A 210 7.50 -17.90 -21.07
CA HIS A 210 7.98 -18.47 -19.80
C HIS A 210 9.44 -18.13 -19.40
N LEU A 211 9.87 -16.86 -19.55
CA LEU A 211 10.97 -16.41 -18.68
C LEU A 211 10.37 -16.21 -17.28
N ASP A 212 10.57 -17.20 -16.42
CA ASP A 212 10.34 -17.02 -15.00
C ASP A 212 11.10 -15.76 -14.57
N LEU A 213 10.42 -14.82 -13.92
CA LEU A 213 11.07 -13.83 -13.05
C LEU A 213 11.73 -14.59 -11.90
N PHE A 214 12.79 -15.36 -12.19
CA PHE A 214 13.71 -15.95 -11.24
C PHE A 214 14.54 -14.82 -10.66
N ILE A 215 13.88 -14.05 -9.82
CA ILE A 215 14.55 -13.14 -8.93
C ILE A 215 14.85 -14.00 -7.74
N GLU A 216 16.14 -14.36 -7.64
CA GLU A 216 16.66 -15.05 -6.47
C GLU A 216 16.04 -14.42 -5.22
N THR A 217 15.45 -15.25 -4.37
CA THR A 217 14.76 -14.85 -3.15
C THR A 217 15.60 -13.93 -2.27
N ASN A 218 16.93 -14.01 -2.41
CA ASN A 218 17.90 -13.16 -1.73
C ASN A 218 17.83 -11.67 -2.12
N LEU A 219 17.23 -11.30 -3.26
CA LEU A 219 17.25 -9.92 -3.77
C LEU A 219 16.13 -9.02 -3.21
N ILE A 220 14.99 -9.55 -2.76
CA ILE A 220 13.87 -8.72 -2.29
C ILE A 220 14.22 -7.90 -1.05
N ARG A 221 15.19 -8.37 -0.24
CA ARG A 221 15.75 -7.60 0.88
C ARG A 221 16.52 -6.36 0.45
N HIS A 222 17.11 -6.40 -0.74
CA HIS A 222 18.06 -5.39 -1.23
C HIS A 222 17.50 -4.55 -2.37
N THR A 223 16.45 -5.02 -3.07
CA THR A 223 15.91 -4.32 -4.24
C THR A 223 14.42 -4.56 -4.50
N ASN A 224 13.74 -3.48 -4.90
CA ASN A 224 12.38 -3.48 -5.45
C ASN A 224 12.36 -3.33 -6.98
N ALA A 225 13.49 -3.47 -7.66
CA ALA A 225 13.60 -3.29 -9.11
C ALA A 225 12.63 -4.16 -9.91
N HIS A 226 12.24 -5.30 -9.35
CA HIS A 226 11.34 -6.24 -9.97
C HIS A 226 9.88 -5.85 -9.94
N TYR A 227 9.42 -5.31 -8.81
CA TYR A 227 8.13 -4.67 -8.73
C TYR A 227 8.06 -3.49 -9.71
N ALA A 228 9.10 -2.66 -9.74
CA ALA A 228 9.19 -1.56 -10.69
C ALA A 228 9.17 -2.02 -12.16
N HIS A 229 9.76 -3.19 -12.46
CA HIS A 229 9.75 -3.76 -13.80
C HIS A 229 8.35 -4.23 -14.22
N ILE A 230 7.65 -5.02 -13.39
CA ILE A 230 6.29 -5.48 -13.73
C ILE A 230 5.29 -4.32 -13.84
N ASP A 231 5.51 -3.25 -13.07
CA ASP A 231 4.73 -2.03 -13.12
C ASP A 231 4.96 -1.25 -14.42
N ARG A 232 6.22 -1.12 -14.84
CA ARG A 232 6.59 -0.50 -16.13
C ARG A 232 5.99 -1.24 -17.33
N LEU A 233 5.98 -2.58 -17.27
CA LEU A 233 5.36 -3.42 -18.30
C LEU A 233 3.83 -3.35 -18.28
N GLY A 234 3.21 -2.75 -17.25
CA GLY A 234 1.76 -2.68 -17.12
C GLY A 234 1.11 -4.05 -16.96
N LEU A 235 1.79 -5.01 -16.30
CA LEU A 235 1.22 -6.34 -16.08
C LEU A 235 -0.05 -6.24 -15.23
N ASP A 236 -1.06 -7.02 -15.58
CA ASP A 236 -2.36 -7.01 -14.90
C ASP A 236 -2.23 -7.55 -13.46
N LEU A 237 -2.32 -6.66 -12.47
CA LEU A 237 -2.18 -7.01 -11.05
C LEU A 237 -3.42 -7.73 -10.49
N SER A 238 -4.53 -7.79 -11.24
CA SER A 238 -5.68 -8.64 -10.91
C SER A 238 -5.38 -10.12 -11.14
N ASP A 239 -4.34 -10.46 -11.90
CA ASP A 239 -3.92 -11.82 -12.11
C ASP A 239 -3.17 -12.35 -10.88
N PRO A 240 -3.70 -13.37 -10.17
CA PRO A 240 -3.04 -13.96 -9.01
C PRO A 240 -1.71 -14.64 -9.36
N ARG A 241 -1.42 -14.84 -10.65
CA ARG A 241 -0.13 -15.36 -11.11
C ARG A 241 0.98 -14.33 -11.08
N ILE A 242 0.70 -13.02 -10.99
CA ILE A 242 1.67 -11.89 -11.03
C ILE A 242 2.14 -11.48 -9.63
N LEU A 243 1.23 -11.36 -8.67
CA LEU A 243 1.57 -11.12 -7.27
C LEU A 243 1.13 -12.32 -6.44
N LYS A 244 2.07 -13.12 -5.96
CA LYS A 244 1.76 -14.33 -5.20
C LYS A 244 2.02 -14.12 -3.71
N ARG A 245 1.04 -14.48 -2.89
CA ARG A 245 1.18 -14.48 -1.43
C ARG A 245 2.29 -15.45 -1.02
N ARG A 246 3.20 -14.99 -0.17
CA ARG A 246 4.33 -15.75 0.39
C ARG A 246 4.47 -15.45 1.86
N THR A 247 5.11 -16.38 2.58
CA THR A 247 5.50 -16.19 3.97
C THR A 247 6.71 -15.25 4.03
N GLN A 248 6.57 -14.10 4.69
CA GLN A 248 7.56 -13.02 4.65
C GLN A 248 8.92 -13.44 5.22
N ASN A 249 8.95 -14.15 6.34
CA ASN A 249 10.19 -14.60 6.98
C ASN A 249 10.97 -15.60 6.09
N VAL A 250 10.27 -16.44 5.33
CA VAL A 250 10.87 -17.35 4.35
C VAL A 250 11.48 -16.58 3.19
N VAL A 251 10.76 -15.58 2.67
CA VAL A 251 11.22 -14.75 1.55
C VAL A 251 12.39 -13.85 1.94
N LEU A 252 12.39 -13.30 3.16
CA LEU A 252 13.44 -12.41 3.65
C LEU A 252 14.57 -13.15 4.37
N HIS A 253 14.49 -14.48 4.54
CA HIS A 253 15.45 -15.26 5.33
C HIS A 253 15.67 -14.65 6.74
N GLN A 254 14.57 -14.31 7.41
CA GLN A 254 14.54 -13.67 8.72
C GLN A 254 13.78 -14.54 9.73
N ASN A 255 13.95 -14.26 11.03
CA ASN A 255 13.17 -14.93 12.06
C ASN A 255 11.75 -14.35 12.14
N ASP A 256 10.81 -15.13 12.68
CA ASP A 256 9.41 -14.71 12.77
C ASP A 256 9.21 -13.45 13.62
N TYR A 257 10.01 -13.25 14.67
CA TYR A 257 9.95 -12.04 15.51
C TYR A 257 10.52 -10.79 14.83
N GLU A 258 11.19 -10.93 13.67
CA GLU A 258 11.78 -9.81 12.91
C GLU A 258 10.82 -9.24 11.87
N ILE A 259 9.69 -9.90 11.61
CA ILE A 259 8.74 -9.51 10.58
C ILE A 259 7.43 -8.98 11.16
N ALA A 260 6.76 -8.08 10.43
CA ALA A 260 5.48 -7.49 10.78
C ALA A 260 4.81 -6.91 9.52
N GLY A 261 4.53 -7.79 8.55
CA GLY A 261 3.88 -7.47 7.29
C GLY A 261 4.49 -6.25 6.60
N ILE A 262 3.65 -5.26 6.29
CA ILE A 262 4.08 -4.05 5.58
C ILE A 262 5.08 -3.20 6.37
N LEU A 263 5.04 -3.23 7.71
CA LEU A 263 5.91 -2.43 8.60
C LEU A 263 7.37 -2.91 8.60
N THR A 264 7.65 -4.09 8.05
CA THR A 264 9.01 -4.64 7.90
C THR A 264 9.33 -5.00 6.46
N THR A 265 8.66 -4.35 5.51
CA THR A 265 9.06 -4.39 4.10
C THR A 265 10.28 -3.51 3.87
N ARG A 266 11.01 -3.78 2.79
CA ARG A 266 12.13 -2.95 2.35
C ARG A 266 11.66 -1.54 2.00
N ALA A 267 10.51 -1.40 1.33
CA ALA A 267 9.96 -0.08 1.00
C ALA A 267 9.65 0.74 2.26
N PHE A 268 9.01 0.15 3.28
CA PHE A 268 8.75 0.84 4.54
C PHE A 268 10.04 1.22 5.27
N GLY A 269 11.02 0.31 5.32
CA GLY A 269 12.35 0.60 5.87
C GLY A 269 13.08 1.73 5.15
N LYS A 270 13.09 1.70 3.81
CA LYS A 270 13.68 2.75 2.97
C LYS A 270 13.03 4.11 3.23
N ALA A 271 11.71 4.13 3.30
CA ALA A 271 10.95 5.36 3.47
C ALA A 271 11.12 5.94 4.87
N TYR A 272 11.15 5.12 5.92
CA TYR A 272 10.95 5.62 7.29
C TYR A 272 12.03 5.22 8.31
N MET A 273 13.04 4.45 7.92
CA MET A 273 14.10 3.98 8.83
C MET A 273 15.52 4.29 8.36
N THR A 274 15.70 5.05 7.29
CA THR A 274 17.04 5.43 6.80
C THR A 274 17.74 6.34 7.81
N ASP A 275 17.09 7.43 8.22
CA ASP A 275 17.68 8.45 9.09
C ASP A 275 16.97 8.58 10.45
N GLY A 276 17.51 9.46 11.29
CA GLY A 276 16.94 9.79 12.60
C GLY A 276 16.98 8.63 13.59
N THR A 277 16.05 8.64 14.55
CA THR A 277 16.02 7.68 15.67
C THR A 277 14.76 6.81 15.64
N ASN A 278 14.30 6.45 14.43
CA ASN A 278 13.12 5.59 14.20
C ASN A 278 11.81 6.14 14.78
N ARG A 279 11.62 7.47 14.77
CA ARG A 279 10.33 8.14 15.04
C ARG A 279 9.43 8.23 13.80
N ALA A 280 10.03 8.38 12.62
CA ALA A 280 9.33 8.44 11.34
C ALA A 280 8.38 7.25 11.10
N PRO A 281 8.72 5.98 11.43
CA PRO A 281 7.80 4.85 11.27
C PRO A 281 6.47 5.04 12.00
N VAL A 282 6.52 5.62 13.22
CA VAL A 282 5.31 5.93 13.99
C VAL A 282 4.58 7.10 13.37
N ALA A 283 5.29 8.19 13.05
CA ALA A 283 4.69 9.39 12.49
C ALA A 283 3.93 9.11 11.18
N PHE A 284 4.57 8.41 10.26
CA PHE A 284 3.98 8.04 8.98
C PHE A 284 2.92 6.95 9.11
N SER A 285 3.01 6.05 10.09
CA SER A 285 1.91 5.11 10.36
C SER A 285 0.66 5.84 10.85
N MET A 286 0.80 6.81 11.77
CA MET A 286 -0.32 7.64 12.22
C MET A 286 -0.94 8.47 11.08
N LYS A 287 -0.09 9.03 10.22
CA LYS A 287 -0.55 9.73 9.03
C LYS A 287 -1.30 8.82 8.06
N ASN A 288 -0.67 7.71 7.65
CA ASN A 288 -1.12 6.89 6.54
C ASN A 288 -2.24 5.91 6.93
N PHE A 289 -2.23 5.42 8.17
CA PHE A 289 -3.19 4.40 8.63
C PHE A 289 -4.19 4.91 9.66
N PHE A 290 -3.93 6.06 10.29
CA PHE A 290 -4.84 6.67 11.26
C PHE A 290 -5.34 8.05 10.84
N CYS A 291 -4.85 8.60 9.72
CA CYS A 291 -5.27 9.87 9.13
C CYS A 291 -5.05 11.07 10.07
N HIS A 292 -3.99 11.00 10.89
CA HIS A 292 -3.60 12.04 11.83
C HIS A 292 -2.11 12.35 11.72
N GLU A 293 -1.81 13.62 11.48
CA GLU A 293 -0.45 14.14 11.59
C GLU A 293 -0.04 14.29 13.07
N MET A 294 1.27 14.30 13.35
CA MET A 294 1.79 14.34 14.72
C MET A 294 1.28 15.52 15.54
N GLU A 295 1.15 16.68 14.91
CA GLU A 295 0.66 17.91 15.56
C GLU A 295 -0.78 17.73 16.08
N GLN A 296 -1.59 16.95 15.38
CA GLN A 296 -2.97 16.66 15.79
C GLN A 296 -3.00 15.73 17.01
N LEU A 297 -1.96 14.89 17.18
CA LEU A 297 -1.81 13.98 18.31
C LEU A 297 -1.16 14.61 19.55
N ASN A 298 -0.73 15.89 19.49
CA ASN A 298 -0.09 16.56 20.63
C ASN A 298 -1.00 16.58 21.88
N ASP A 299 -0.70 15.77 22.89
CA ASP A 299 -1.43 15.72 24.15
C ASP A 299 -0.49 15.99 25.32
N THR A 300 -0.59 17.17 25.92
CA THR A 300 0.25 17.56 27.07
C THR A 300 -0.30 17.07 28.42
N THR A 301 -1.42 16.33 28.41
CA THR A 301 -2.07 15.81 29.62
C THR A 301 -1.63 14.39 29.98
N ILE A 302 -0.86 13.72 29.11
CA ILE A 302 -0.38 12.36 29.31
C ILE A 302 1.06 12.33 29.86
N PRO A 303 1.50 11.22 30.49
CA PRO A 303 2.88 11.06 30.93
C PRO A 303 3.89 11.14 29.77
N ASP A 304 5.07 11.70 30.02
CA ASP A 304 6.11 11.92 29.00
C ASP A 304 7.44 11.21 29.34
N TYR A 305 7.42 10.26 30.27
CA TYR A 305 8.63 9.57 30.78
C TYR A 305 9.36 8.71 29.74
N ARG A 306 8.73 8.44 28.58
CA ARG A 306 9.36 7.77 27.43
C ARG A 306 10.04 8.75 26.47
N ASN A 307 9.95 10.07 26.70
CA ASN A 307 10.56 11.08 25.84
C ASN A 307 12.08 10.97 25.92
N ARG A 308 12.72 10.69 24.78
CA ARG A 308 14.13 10.32 24.74
C ARG A 308 15.05 11.52 24.92
N ARG A 309 16.28 11.21 25.31
CA ARG A 309 17.40 12.14 25.56
C ARG A 309 17.91 12.92 24.34
N ASP A 310 17.55 12.52 23.13
CA ASP A 310 17.95 13.20 21.89
C ASP A 310 17.03 14.37 21.50
N VAL A 311 16.05 14.70 22.33
CA VAL A 311 15.10 15.81 22.12
C VAL A 311 15.53 17.03 22.94
N ASP A 312 15.69 18.17 22.28
CA ASP A 312 15.95 19.44 22.95
C ASP A 312 14.76 19.85 23.83
N ARG A 313 15.03 20.12 25.11
CA ARG A 313 14.04 20.57 26.09
C ARG A 313 13.92 22.09 26.19
N SER A 314 14.72 22.84 25.43
CA SER A 314 14.66 24.30 25.30
C SER A 314 14.80 24.75 23.84
N PRO A 315 13.97 24.25 22.90
CA PRO A 315 14.06 24.61 21.50
C PRO A 315 13.89 26.11 21.31
N GLY A 316 14.85 26.73 20.62
CA GLY A 316 14.93 28.19 20.47
C GLY A 316 15.31 28.94 21.76
N GLY A 317 15.90 28.24 22.74
CA GLY A 317 16.30 28.80 24.05
C GLY A 317 15.16 28.94 25.06
N ASN A 318 13.96 28.40 24.79
CA ASN A 318 12.81 28.52 25.67
C ASN A 318 12.18 27.16 25.99
N SER A 319 12.28 26.73 27.25
CA SER A 319 11.71 25.45 27.71
C SER A 319 10.18 25.39 27.67
N SER A 320 9.51 26.55 27.68
CA SER A 320 8.06 26.62 27.52
C SER A 320 7.62 26.16 26.13
N THR A 321 8.47 26.34 25.11
CA THR A 321 8.22 25.86 23.75
C THR A 321 8.10 24.34 23.74
N TYR A 322 9.06 23.63 24.34
CA TYR A 322 9.00 22.17 24.45
C TYR A 322 7.75 21.72 25.21
N LYS A 323 7.49 22.32 26.38
CA LYS A 323 6.34 21.96 27.24
C LYS A 323 4.96 22.22 26.60
N THR A 324 4.88 23.10 25.61
CA THR A 324 3.61 23.47 24.98
C THR A 324 3.39 22.75 23.65
N TYR A 325 4.44 22.65 22.84
CA TYR A 325 4.30 22.25 21.43
C TYR A 325 4.94 20.90 21.09
N CYS A 326 5.87 20.39 21.91
CA CYS A 326 6.66 19.21 21.56
C CYS A 326 6.38 18.01 22.46
N ILE A 327 6.26 18.24 23.76
CA ILE A 327 6.19 17.20 24.81
C ILE A 327 5.10 16.15 24.53
N GLY A 328 3.92 16.58 24.08
CA GLY A 328 2.76 15.69 23.92
C GLY A 328 2.82 14.83 22.65
N CYS A 329 3.44 15.32 21.58
CA CYS A 329 3.74 14.49 20.40
C CYS A 329 4.76 13.42 20.77
N HIS A 330 5.85 13.83 21.44
CA HIS A 330 6.92 12.92 21.86
C HIS A 330 6.43 11.88 22.86
N ALA A 331 5.52 12.23 23.77
CA ALA A 331 4.98 11.33 24.78
C ALA A 331 4.50 10.01 24.17
N GLY A 332 3.57 10.06 23.20
CA GLY A 332 3.13 8.83 22.54
C GLY A 332 4.07 8.32 21.45
N MET A 333 4.69 9.22 20.67
CA MET A 333 5.56 8.81 19.57
C MET A 333 6.79 8.06 20.05
N ASP A 334 7.49 8.55 21.06
CA ASP A 334 8.71 7.92 21.59
C ASP A 334 8.40 6.60 22.29
N ALA A 335 7.23 6.51 22.92
CA ALA A 335 6.70 5.33 23.57
C ALA A 335 6.36 4.20 22.58
N PHE A 336 5.82 4.52 21.40
CA PHE A 336 5.64 3.54 20.31
C PHE A 336 6.92 3.24 19.56
N ALA A 337 7.76 4.25 19.33
CA ALA A 337 8.96 4.11 18.52
C ALA A 337 10.00 3.17 19.16
N GLY A 338 9.82 2.77 20.43
CA GLY A 338 10.58 1.69 21.05
C GLY A 338 10.46 0.36 20.31
N ALA A 339 9.28 0.04 19.75
CA ALA A 339 9.08 -1.19 18.96
C ALA A 339 10.05 -1.33 17.77
N PHE A 340 10.52 -0.21 17.23
CA PHE A 340 11.44 -0.14 16.10
C PHE A 340 12.91 -0.07 16.52
N ALA A 341 13.23 -0.24 17.80
CA ALA A 341 14.56 0.04 18.35
C ALA A 341 15.68 -0.84 17.76
N PHE A 342 15.32 -2.03 17.28
CA PHE A 342 16.26 -3.01 16.72
C PHE A 342 16.37 -2.94 15.19
N TYR A 343 15.60 -2.08 14.52
CA TYR A 343 15.59 -1.97 13.05
C TYR A 343 16.46 -0.84 12.54
N ASP A 344 17.18 -1.09 11.44
CA ASP A 344 18.00 -0.10 10.75
C ASP A 344 17.91 -0.29 9.24
N PHE A 345 18.24 0.74 8.45
CA PHE A 345 18.26 0.64 6.99
C PHE A 345 19.60 1.09 6.37
N PRO A 346 20.74 0.47 6.74
CA PRO A 346 22.01 0.76 6.10
C PRO A 346 22.05 0.16 4.69
N ASP A 347 22.79 0.82 3.79
CA ASP A 347 23.19 0.26 2.50
C ASP A 347 22.04 -0.30 1.64
N GLY A 348 20.84 0.29 1.77
CA GLY A 348 19.69 -0.05 0.93
C GLY A 348 18.94 -1.32 1.33
N ALA A 349 19.12 -1.83 2.57
CA ALA A 349 18.43 -3.01 3.07
C ALA A 349 17.93 -2.85 4.51
N LEU A 350 16.76 -3.41 4.81
CA LEU A 350 16.25 -3.47 6.18
C LEU A 350 17.01 -4.55 6.95
N ILE A 351 17.60 -4.17 8.06
CA ILE A 351 18.29 -5.08 8.98
C ILE A 351 17.62 -5.05 10.35
N TYR A 352 17.70 -6.18 11.04
CA TYR A 352 17.29 -6.34 12.43
C TYR A 352 18.50 -6.71 13.29
N LYS A 353 18.75 -5.97 14.35
CA LYS A 353 19.87 -6.19 15.29
C LYS A 353 19.34 -6.91 16.53
N HIS A 354 19.50 -8.24 16.55
CA HIS A 354 18.94 -9.08 17.61
C HIS A 354 19.36 -8.62 19.01
N SER A 355 18.36 -8.27 19.83
CA SER A 355 18.53 -7.79 21.22
C SER A 355 19.48 -6.60 21.36
N ARG A 356 19.65 -5.79 20.30
CA ARG A 356 20.56 -4.65 20.31
C ARG A 356 19.91 -3.42 19.68
N VAL A 357 19.71 -2.40 20.52
CA VAL A 357 19.27 -1.08 20.08
C VAL A 357 20.24 -0.53 19.03
N THR A 358 19.69 0.00 17.93
CA THR A 358 20.50 0.57 16.86
C THR A 358 21.26 1.80 17.36
N GLU A 359 22.51 1.93 16.93
CA GLU A 359 23.42 2.96 17.42
C GLU A 359 22.83 4.37 17.31
N LYS A 360 22.11 4.66 16.22
CA LYS A 360 21.51 5.96 15.97
C LYS A 360 20.56 6.44 17.07
N ILE A 361 19.84 5.53 17.75
CA ILE A 361 18.76 5.88 18.69
C ILE A 361 19.26 6.59 19.94
N ASN A 362 20.40 6.17 20.50
CA ASN A 362 20.97 6.76 21.73
C ASN A 362 22.27 7.53 21.47
N LYS A 363 22.63 7.75 20.19
CA LYS A 363 23.87 8.42 19.80
C LYS A 363 23.98 9.84 20.36
N ASN A 364 22.87 10.58 20.35
CA ASN A 364 22.81 11.94 20.83
C ASN A 364 22.17 12.01 22.23
N ALA A 365 22.65 12.94 23.04
CA ALA A 365 22.23 13.14 24.42
C ALA A 365 22.15 14.64 24.72
N VAL A 366 21.11 15.28 24.20
CA VAL A 366 20.88 16.72 24.39
C VAL A 366 20.28 16.99 25.77
N PHE A 367 19.56 16.02 26.33
CA PHE A 367 18.99 16.07 27.67
C PHE A 367 19.33 14.79 28.45
N GLU A 368 20.25 14.90 29.42
CA GLU A 368 20.85 13.75 30.13
C GLU A 368 19.81 12.88 30.85
N ASP A 369 18.82 13.51 31.49
CA ASP A 369 17.74 12.82 32.22
C ASP A 369 16.63 12.27 31.30
N GLY A 370 16.78 12.39 29.98
CA GLY A 370 15.83 11.84 29.02
C GLY A 370 15.88 10.32 28.94
N TYR A 371 14.81 9.71 28.43
CA TYR A 371 14.71 8.25 28.33
C TYR A 371 15.83 7.67 27.46
N VAL A 372 16.51 6.65 27.98
CA VAL A 372 17.48 5.82 27.25
C VAL A 372 16.76 4.58 26.75
N VAL A 373 16.76 4.35 25.44
CA VAL A 373 16.13 3.16 24.86
C VAL A 373 17.05 1.97 25.06
N SER A 374 16.62 0.95 25.81
CA SER A 374 17.42 -0.24 26.12
C SER A 374 16.92 -1.52 25.43
N ASP A 375 15.67 -1.54 25.00
CA ASP A 375 14.99 -2.69 24.40
C ASP A 375 13.99 -2.23 23.32
N ASP A 376 13.23 -3.18 22.76
CA ASP A 376 12.15 -2.93 21.81
C ASP A 376 10.76 -2.87 22.47
N SER A 377 10.69 -2.53 23.76
CA SER A 377 9.42 -2.33 24.45
C SER A 377 8.69 -1.09 23.92
N TRP A 378 7.37 -1.20 23.82
CA TRP A 378 6.50 -0.08 23.53
C TRP A 378 5.35 -0.01 24.53
N ILE A 379 4.83 1.20 24.75
CA ILE A 379 3.63 1.44 25.56
C ILE A 379 2.74 2.47 24.85
N ASN A 380 1.44 2.23 24.86
CA ASN A 380 0.44 3.16 24.34
C ASN A 380 0.06 4.17 25.42
N LEU A 381 0.71 5.33 25.42
CA LEU A 381 0.34 6.44 26.31
C LEU A 381 -0.87 7.24 25.80
N TRP A 382 -1.23 7.07 24.52
CA TRP A 382 -2.39 7.68 23.88
C TRP A 382 -3.70 6.90 24.12
N ASN A 383 -3.67 5.83 24.92
CA ASN A 383 -4.87 5.14 25.41
C ASN A 383 -5.65 5.94 26.47
N THR A 384 -5.08 7.06 26.93
CA THR A 384 -5.71 8.04 27.82
C THR A 384 -5.64 9.43 27.18
N GLY A 385 -6.25 10.42 27.84
CA GLY A 385 -6.27 11.79 27.31
C GLY A 385 -7.13 11.92 26.06
N LYS A 386 -6.81 12.90 25.22
CA LYS A 386 -7.64 13.26 24.05
C LYS A 386 -7.59 12.19 22.94
N ASN A 387 -6.48 11.45 22.86
CA ASN A 387 -6.25 10.44 21.82
C ASN A 387 -6.87 9.08 22.16
N ALA A 388 -7.46 8.92 23.35
CA ALA A 388 -8.19 7.72 23.73
C ALA A 388 -9.41 7.45 22.83
N SER A 389 -9.92 8.48 22.15
CA SER A 389 -11.02 8.39 21.18
C SER A 389 -10.72 7.50 19.97
N PHE A 390 -9.46 7.15 19.73
CA PHE A 390 -9.09 6.22 18.65
C PHE A 390 -9.58 4.79 18.90
N ASP A 391 -9.93 4.47 20.15
CA ASP A 391 -10.28 3.13 20.63
C ASP A 391 -9.22 2.10 20.20
N TRP A 392 -8.06 2.18 20.85
CA TRP A 392 -6.85 1.40 20.59
C TRP A 392 -6.98 -0.10 20.93
N GLY A 393 -8.11 -0.54 21.46
CA GLY A 393 -8.29 -1.91 21.96
C GLY A 393 -7.63 -2.15 23.32
N LYS A 394 -7.48 -3.44 23.67
CA LYS A 394 -7.09 -3.87 25.04
C LYS A 394 -5.58 -3.92 25.27
N THR A 395 -4.80 -4.04 24.21
CA THR A 395 -3.34 -4.19 24.32
C THR A 395 -2.74 -2.80 24.51
N THR A 396 -2.13 -2.53 25.66
CA THR A 396 -1.58 -1.21 25.97
C THR A 396 -0.06 -1.17 25.97
N GLU A 397 0.61 -2.31 25.92
CA GLU A 397 2.07 -2.43 25.89
C GLU A 397 2.50 -3.74 25.23
N GLY A 398 3.77 -3.83 24.83
CA GLY A 398 4.32 -5.03 24.21
C GLY A 398 5.77 -4.87 23.78
N TYR A 399 6.25 -5.83 22.98
CA TYR A 399 7.62 -5.86 22.46
C TYR A 399 7.63 -6.03 20.94
N GLY A 400 8.44 -5.24 20.27
CA GLY A 400 8.70 -5.33 18.83
C GLY A 400 7.54 -4.88 17.93
N VAL A 401 7.85 -4.68 16.65
CA VAL A 401 6.93 -4.14 15.64
C VAL A 401 5.71 -5.04 15.42
N LYS A 402 5.87 -6.36 15.49
CA LYS A 402 4.76 -7.29 15.29
C LYS A 402 3.63 -7.07 16.31
N SER A 403 3.94 -6.99 17.59
CA SER A 403 2.91 -6.80 18.62
C SER A 403 2.30 -5.39 18.56
N LEU A 404 3.10 -4.37 18.23
CA LEU A 404 2.62 -3.01 17.99
C LEU A 404 1.65 -2.96 16.81
N GLY A 405 2.04 -3.55 15.67
CA GLY A 405 1.25 -3.63 14.46
C GLY A 405 -0.06 -4.38 14.68
N LYS A 406 -0.07 -5.41 15.53
CA LYS A 406 -1.29 -6.12 15.90
C LYS A 406 -2.26 -5.21 16.64
N MET A 407 -1.78 -4.46 17.64
CA MET A 407 -2.61 -3.49 18.36
C MET A 407 -3.14 -2.42 17.39
N TRP A 408 -2.28 -1.87 16.53
CA TRP A 408 -2.69 -0.91 15.49
C TRP A 408 -3.74 -1.45 14.51
N GLY A 409 -3.65 -2.74 14.14
CA GLY A 409 -4.61 -3.43 13.28
C GLY A 409 -5.99 -3.62 13.90
N GLU A 410 -6.06 -3.62 15.23
CA GLU A 410 -7.28 -3.80 16.03
C GLU A 410 -7.98 -2.46 16.38
N THR A 411 -7.29 -1.33 16.25
CA THR A 411 -7.79 0.03 16.57
C THR A 411 -8.94 0.48 15.65
N ASP A 412 -9.98 1.13 16.21
CA ASP A 412 -11.12 1.60 15.41
C ASP A 412 -10.79 2.78 14.49
N GLN A 413 -9.87 3.66 14.89
CA GLN A 413 -9.39 4.75 14.05
C GLN A 413 -8.78 4.26 12.72
N LEU A 414 -8.23 3.04 12.65
CA LEU A 414 -7.78 2.44 11.39
C LEU A 414 -8.95 2.30 10.40
N ASN A 415 -10.10 1.85 10.90
CA ASN A 415 -11.29 1.66 10.07
C ASN A 415 -11.83 2.99 9.55
N HIS A 416 -11.86 4.03 10.40
CA HIS A 416 -12.24 5.39 10.00
C HIS A 416 -11.28 5.97 8.95
N CYS A 417 -9.98 5.77 9.12
CA CYS A 417 -9.01 6.29 8.18
C CYS A 417 -9.13 5.61 6.82
N MET A 418 -9.24 4.28 6.77
CA MET A 418 -9.41 3.57 5.50
C MET A 418 -10.72 3.97 4.80
N ALA A 419 -11.83 4.07 5.53
CA ALA A 419 -13.09 4.55 4.99
C ALA A 419 -12.98 5.96 4.41
N LYS A 420 -12.34 6.90 5.12
CA LYS A 420 -12.10 8.26 4.65
C LYS A 420 -11.27 8.27 3.37
N GLN A 421 -10.14 7.57 3.35
CA GLN A 421 -9.24 7.59 2.20
C GLN A 421 -9.89 6.98 0.95
N VAL A 422 -10.66 5.91 1.11
CA VAL A 422 -11.42 5.30 0.01
C VAL A 422 -12.52 6.23 -0.46
N PHE A 423 -13.26 6.87 0.46
CA PHE A 423 -14.25 7.90 0.12
C PHE A 423 -13.63 9.00 -0.74
N GLU A 424 -12.53 9.61 -0.30
CA GLU A 424 -11.92 10.71 -1.04
C GLU A 424 -11.39 10.27 -2.41
N LYS A 425 -10.90 9.02 -2.50
CA LYS A 425 -10.41 8.44 -3.75
C LYS A 425 -11.52 8.15 -4.76
N VAL A 426 -12.63 7.57 -4.30
CA VAL A 426 -13.71 7.04 -5.14
C VAL A 426 -14.75 8.11 -5.49
N CYS A 427 -15.02 9.01 -4.55
CA CYS A 427 -15.98 10.10 -4.70
C CYS A 427 -15.33 11.37 -5.30
N PHE A 428 -14.00 11.36 -5.47
CA PHE A 428 -13.19 12.42 -6.08
C PHE A 428 -13.34 13.78 -5.39
N ARG A 429 -13.50 13.79 -4.06
CA ARG A 429 -13.62 15.00 -3.26
C ARG A 429 -13.25 14.74 -1.81
N LYS A 430 -12.85 15.78 -1.08
CA LYS A 430 -12.57 15.69 0.35
C LYS A 430 -13.86 15.65 1.14
N VAL A 431 -13.83 15.03 2.32
CA VAL A 431 -14.93 15.07 3.29
C VAL A 431 -15.05 16.48 3.85
N GLN A 432 -16.20 17.14 3.67
CA GLN A 432 -16.39 18.52 4.13
C GLN A 432 -17.67 18.70 4.94
N SER A 433 -18.78 18.12 4.48
CA SER A 433 -20.09 18.28 5.11
C SER A 433 -20.32 17.27 6.24
N ASP A 434 -21.25 17.57 7.15
CA ASP A 434 -21.62 16.64 8.23
C ASP A 434 -22.31 15.37 7.70
N VAL A 435 -22.99 15.46 6.56
CA VAL A 435 -23.54 14.29 5.86
C VAL A 435 -22.42 13.36 5.39
N GLU A 436 -21.37 13.91 4.77
CA GLU A 436 -20.22 13.10 4.33
C GLU A 436 -19.42 12.51 5.49
N LYS A 437 -19.27 13.25 6.60
CA LYS A 437 -18.67 12.71 7.82
C LYS A 437 -19.44 11.48 8.30
N LYS A 438 -20.78 11.59 8.37
CA LYS A 438 -21.65 10.46 8.74
C LYS A 438 -21.54 9.30 7.75
N SER A 439 -21.49 9.56 6.44
CA SER A 439 -21.25 8.52 5.43
C SER A 439 -19.93 7.79 5.66
N VAL A 440 -18.86 8.50 6.01
CA VAL A 440 -17.56 7.89 6.34
C VAL A 440 -17.63 7.06 7.63
N GLU A 441 -18.37 7.49 8.64
CA GLU A 441 -18.60 6.70 9.87
C GLU A 441 -19.38 5.40 9.58
N GLU A 442 -20.40 5.46 8.72
CA GLU A 442 -21.16 4.29 8.25
C GLU A 442 -20.26 3.34 7.43
N LEU A 443 -19.41 3.88 6.56
CA LEU A 443 -18.42 3.10 5.80
C LEU A 443 -17.36 2.46 6.71
N ALA A 444 -16.91 3.16 7.76
CA ALA A 444 -15.97 2.63 8.74
C ALA A 444 -16.58 1.46 9.53
N THR A 445 -17.85 1.61 9.94
CA THR A 445 -18.63 0.56 10.60
C THR A 445 -18.82 -0.65 9.68
N PHE A 446 -19.18 -0.40 8.41
CA PHE A 446 -19.28 -1.45 7.39
C PHE A 446 -17.93 -2.16 7.19
N PHE A 447 -16.83 -1.41 7.09
CA PHE A 447 -15.50 -1.96 6.88
C PHE A 447 -15.12 -2.90 8.02
N LYS A 448 -15.28 -2.47 9.27
CA LYS A 448 -15.08 -3.31 10.47
C LYS A 448 -15.95 -4.57 10.42
N GLY A 449 -17.26 -4.42 10.16
CA GLY A 449 -18.23 -5.52 10.09
C GLY A 449 -18.01 -6.49 8.92
N SER A 450 -17.37 -6.03 7.85
CA SER A 450 -17.00 -6.85 6.68
C SER A 450 -15.73 -7.67 6.86
N GLY A 451 -15.11 -7.61 8.04
CA GLY A 451 -13.80 -8.21 8.31
C GLY A 451 -12.64 -7.41 7.73
N GLN A 452 -12.77 -6.07 7.69
CA GLN A 452 -11.78 -5.16 7.09
C GLN A 452 -11.43 -5.54 5.64
N ASN A 453 -12.43 -5.97 4.86
CA ASN A 453 -12.25 -6.31 3.45
C ASN A 453 -12.24 -5.03 2.61
N MET A 454 -11.05 -4.67 2.13
CA MET A 454 -10.85 -3.43 1.38
C MET A 454 -11.59 -3.40 0.04
N LYS A 455 -11.64 -4.53 -0.70
CA LYS A 455 -12.35 -4.59 -1.97
C LYS A 455 -13.84 -4.28 -1.79
N ARG A 456 -14.45 -4.82 -0.72
CA ARG A 456 -15.84 -4.54 -0.36
C ARG A 456 -16.04 -3.07 0.04
N LEU A 457 -15.11 -2.46 0.77
CA LEU A 457 -15.18 -1.03 1.09
C LEU A 457 -15.15 -0.16 -0.18
N PHE A 458 -14.30 -0.47 -1.16
CA PHE A 458 -14.33 0.21 -2.46
C PHE A 458 -15.66 0.06 -3.19
N ILE A 459 -16.23 -1.15 -3.21
CA ILE A 459 -17.53 -1.43 -3.84
C ILE A 459 -18.64 -0.61 -3.18
N GLU A 460 -18.78 -0.65 -1.85
CA GLU A 460 -19.83 0.11 -1.15
C GLU A 460 -19.66 1.61 -1.35
N THR A 461 -18.43 2.11 -1.28
CA THR A 461 -18.15 3.54 -1.48
C THR A 461 -18.49 3.98 -2.92
N ALA A 462 -18.19 3.15 -3.92
CA ALA A 462 -18.45 3.47 -5.31
C ALA A 462 -19.96 3.48 -5.61
N VAL A 463 -20.71 2.56 -5.01
CA VAL A 463 -22.18 2.56 -5.07
C VAL A 463 -22.77 3.78 -4.36
N LEU A 464 -22.21 4.19 -3.22
CA LEU A 464 -22.65 5.40 -2.50
C LEU A 464 -22.48 6.67 -3.37
N CYS A 465 -21.36 6.79 -4.08
CA CYS A 465 -21.00 7.99 -4.83
C CYS A 465 -21.37 7.98 -6.32
N MET A 466 -22.12 6.97 -6.80
CA MET A 466 -22.46 6.86 -8.23
C MET A 466 -23.56 7.82 -8.68
N GLY A 467 -24.42 8.26 -7.76
CA GLY A 467 -25.58 9.12 -8.05
C GLY A 467 -25.36 10.62 -7.85
N GLU A 468 -24.15 11.01 -7.44
CA GLU A 468 -23.79 12.36 -7.00
C GLU A 468 -23.02 13.18 -8.04
#